data_AF-A0A6U5F1U9-F1
#
_entry.id   AF-A0A6U5F1U9-F1
#
_cell.length_a   1.000
_cell.length_b   1.000
_cell.length_c   1.000
_cell.angle_alpha   90.00
_cell.angle_beta   90.00
_cell.angle_gamma   90.00
#
_symmetry.space_group_name_H-M   'P 1'
#
loop_
_entity.id
_entity.type
_entity.pdbx_description
1 polymer ?
#
loop_
_entity_poly.entity_id
_entity_poly.type
_entity_poly.pdbx_seq_one_letter_code
_entity_poly.pdbx_strand_id
1 'polypeptide(L)'
;TWAGVFRVVREVYPAVAPKVLARADELCSLSFAELEARAAAGFLRGGSYFEVNEGAVGGTSDDPRYLDTARLAAEACEGRVEEVRGWLYFVLGLSDLFDGEGATKLPDGSRGVPEFLMRNRRVEEFGAAFAWVDLEVSCGFSE
;
A
#
# COMPACT_ATOMS: atom_id res chain seq x y z
N THR A 1 -1.08 0.62 10.36
CA THR A 1 -2.52 0.87 10.64
C THR A 1 -3.16 1.73 9.56
N TRP A 2 -4.48 1.67 9.40
CA TRP A 2 -5.23 2.59 8.51
C TRP A 2 -5.04 4.07 8.85
N ALA A 3 -5.06 4.44 10.14
CA ALA A 3 -4.80 5.80 10.57
C ALA A 3 -3.43 6.32 10.09
N GLY A 4 -2.41 5.46 10.12
CA GLY A 4 -1.08 5.76 9.58
C GLY A 4 -1.09 6.00 8.08
N VAL A 5 -1.79 5.14 7.32
CA VAL A 5 -1.97 5.31 5.86
C VAL A 5 -2.64 6.65 5.56
N PHE A 6 -3.76 6.97 6.19
CA PHE A 6 -4.49 8.21 5.93
C PHE A 6 -3.72 9.47 6.32
N ARG A 7 -2.81 9.37 7.31
CA ARG A 7 -1.87 10.45 7.60
C ARG A 7 -0.85 10.62 6.47
N VAL A 8 -0.21 9.54 6.02
CA VAL A 8 0.76 9.57 4.90
C VAL A 8 0.10 10.12 3.63
N VAL A 9 -1.11 9.68 3.31
CA VAL A 9 -1.85 10.17 2.13
C VAL A 9 -2.08 11.67 2.20
N ARG A 10 -2.50 12.21 3.35
CA ARG A 10 -2.70 13.65 3.54
C ARG A 10 -1.42 14.45 3.37
N GLU A 11 -0.33 13.97 3.93
CA GLU A 11 0.94 14.71 3.99
C GLU A 11 1.75 14.63 2.70
N VAL A 12 1.73 13.46 2.05
CA VAL A 12 2.61 13.15 0.91
C VAL A 12 1.88 13.18 -0.43
N TYR A 13 0.58 12.89 -0.45
CA TYR A 13 -0.22 12.77 -1.68
C TYR A 13 -1.48 13.66 -1.65
N PRO A 14 -1.32 14.99 -1.45
CA PRO A 14 -2.46 15.90 -1.26
C PRO A 14 -3.43 15.93 -2.45
N ALA A 15 -2.94 15.67 -3.67
CA ALA A 15 -3.77 15.68 -4.87
C ALA A 15 -4.84 14.58 -4.90
N VAL A 16 -4.59 13.42 -4.29
CA VAL A 16 -5.54 12.30 -4.23
C VAL A 16 -6.22 12.17 -2.87
N ALA A 17 -5.71 12.87 -1.85
CA ALA A 17 -6.20 12.78 -0.49
C ALA A 17 -7.73 12.99 -0.37
N PRO A 18 -8.38 13.94 -1.06
CA PRO A 18 -9.84 14.07 -0.99
C PRO A 18 -10.59 12.79 -1.39
N LYS A 19 -10.17 12.13 -2.49
CA LYS A 19 -10.78 10.89 -2.97
C LYS A 19 -10.51 9.72 -2.03
N VAL A 20 -9.27 9.58 -1.55
CA VAL A 20 -8.90 8.49 -0.64
C VAL A 20 -9.64 8.61 0.69
N LEU A 21 -9.66 9.81 1.29
CA LEU A 21 -10.26 10.04 2.60
C LEU A 21 -11.79 9.95 2.56
N ALA A 22 -12.42 10.31 1.43
CA ALA A 22 -13.86 10.10 1.23
C ALA A 22 -14.26 8.61 1.27
N ARG A 23 -13.30 7.69 1.10
CA ARG A 23 -13.51 6.23 1.12
C ARG A 23 -12.96 5.56 2.38
N ALA A 24 -12.55 6.32 3.39
CA ALA A 24 -11.86 5.77 4.57
C ALA A 24 -12.66 4.66 5.27
N ASP A 25 -13.96 4.88 5.50
CA ASP A 25 -14.81 3.89 6.17
C ASP A 25 -15.00 2.62 5.33
N GLU A 26 -15.18 2.77 4.01
CA GLU A 26 -15.29 1.64 3.08
C GLU A 26 -13.98 0.83 3.02
N LEU A 27 -12.82 1.50 3.00
CA LEU A 27 -11.51 0.86 3.01
C LEU A 27 -11.25 0.05 4.30
N CYS A 28 -11.73 0.54 5.44
CA CYS A 28 -11.55 -0.14 6.72
C CYS A 28 -12.56 -1.28 6.94
N SER A 29 -13.69 -1.28 6.24
CA SER A 29 -14.78 -2.23 6.47
C SER A 29 -14.82 -3.38 5.46
N LEU A 30 -14.36 -3.16 4.23
CA LEU A 30 -14.34 -4.17 3.17
C LEU A 30 -13.02 -4.95 3.18
N SER A 31 -13.12 -6.26 2.94
CA SER A 31 -11.93 -7.10 2.78
C SER A 31 -11.21 -6.83 1.46
N PHE A 32 -9.92 -7.20 1.40
CA PHE A 32 -9.14 -7.13 0.16
C PHE A 32 -9.81 -7.91 -0.98
N ALA A 33 -10.28 -9.12 -0.71
CA ALA A 33 -10.91 -9.99 -1.71
C ALA A 33 -12.19 -9.36 -2.28
N GLU A 34 -13.01 -8.71 -1.46
CA GLU A 34 -14.21 -8.01 -1.93
C GLU A 34 -13.86 -6.81 -2.82
N LEU A 35 -12.85 -6.03 -2.42
CA LEU A 35 -12.39 -4.87 -3.19
C LEU A 35 -11.76 -5.30 -4.52
N GLU A 36 -10.98 -6.38 -4.53
CA GLU A 36 -10.39 -6.93 -5.77
C GLU A 36 -11.47 -7.51 -6.68
N ALA A 37 -12.48 -8.20 -6.15
CA ALA A 37 -13.59 -8.69 -6.95
C ALA A 37 -14.38 -7.54 -7.63
N ARG A 38 -14.60 -6.43 -6.93
CA ARG A 38 -15.22 -5.22 -7.50
C ARG A 38 -14.34 -4.60 -8.58
N ALA A 39 -13.02 -4.50 -8.34
CA ALA A 39 -12.08 -3.99 -9.32
C ALA A 39 -12.01 -4.86 -10.57
N ALA A 40 -12.00 -6.19 -10.41
CA ALA A 40 -12.05 -7.18 -11.48
C ALA A 40 -13.31 -7.01 -12.34
N ALA A 41 -14.48 -6.85 -11.71
CA ALA A 41 -15.74 -6.57 -12.42
C ALA A 41 -15.77 -5.17 -13.09
N GLY A 42 -14.89 -4.26 -12.67
CA GLY A 42 -14.80 -2.89 -13.16
C GLY A 42 -13.51 -2.64 -13.95
N PHE A 43 -12.66 -1.76 -13.42
CA PHE A 43 -11.55 -1.17 -14.16
C PHE A 43 -10.41 -2.16 -14.48
N LEU A 44 -10.28 -3.26 -13.74
CA LEU A 44 -9.26 -4.30 -14.02
C LEU A 44 -9.69 -5.28 -15.13
N ARG A 45 -10.95 -5.23 -15.57
CA ARG A 45 -11.47 -5.99 -16.72
C ARG A 45 -11.24 -7.51 -16.61
N GLY A 46 -11.52 -8.07 -15.44
CA GLY A 46 -11.36 -9.49 -15.12
C GLY A 46 -9.97 -9.87 -14.59
N GLY A 47 -9.01 -8.95 -14.57
CA GLY A 47 -7.69 -9.15 -13.98
C GLY A 47 -7.65 -8.89 -12.46
N SER A 48 -6.47 -9.05 -11.87
CA SER A 48 -6.17 -8.78 -10.45
C SER A 48 -5.27 -7.55 -10.27
N TYR A 49 -5.15 -7.05 -9.04
CA TYR A 49 -4.16 -6.00 -8.77
C TYR A 49 -2.74 -6.52 -8.99
N PHE A 50 -2.46 -7.76 -8.60
CA PHE A 50 -1.16 -8.38 -8.78
C PHE A 50 -0.74 -8.40 -10.26
N GLU A 51 -1.61 -8.86 -11.17
CA GLU A 51 -1.33 -8.95 -12.61
C GLU A 51 -0.95 -7.58 -13.19
N VAL A 52 -1.70 -6.53 -12.83
CA VAL A 52 -1.44 -5.16 -13.31
C VAL A 52 -0.16 -4.58 -12.72
N ASN A 53 0.16 -4.93 -11.46
CA ASN A 53 1.34 -4.43 -10.76
C ASN A 53 2.63 -5.16 -11.17
N GLU A 54 2.56 -6.43 -11.55
CA GLU A 54 3.73 -7.23 -11.99
C GLU A 54 4.40 -6.60 -13.22
N GLY A 55 3.61 -5.99 -14.11
CA GLY A 55 4.11 -5.24 -15.27
C GLY A 55 4.68 -3.85 -14.94
N ALA A 56 4.55 -3.37 -13.71
CA ALA A 56 5.01 -2.03 -13.32
C ALA A 56 6.50 -2.02 -12.98
N VAL A 57 7.24 -1.07 -13.54
CA VAL A 57 8.67 -0.86 -13.25
C VAL A 57 8.85 0.50 -12.58
N GLY A 58 9.47 0.52 -11.40
CA GLY A 58 9.74 1.76 -10.66
C GLY A 58 8.50 2.57 -10.26
N GLY A 59 7.34 1.91 -10.08
CA GLY A 59 6.07 2.58 -9.75
C GLY A 59 5.40 3.25 -10.96
N THR A 60 5.75 2.82 -12.17
CA THR A 60 5.16 3.28 -13.43
C THR A 60 4.79 2.07 -14.29
N SER A 61 3.69 2.18 -15.04
CA SER A 61 3.24 1.14 -15.96
C SER A 61 2.48 1.79 -17.12
N ASP A 62 2.69 1.26 -18.33
CA ASP A 62 1.90 1.62 -19.51
C ASP A 62 0.55 0.89 -19.55
N ASP A 63 0.31 -0.06 -18.63
CA ASP A 63 -0.98 -0.74 -18.53
C ASP A 63 -2.08 0.31 -18.23
N PRO A 64 -3.14 0.41 -19.07
CA PRO A 64 -4.22 1.38 -18.86
C PRO A 64 -5.02 1.13 -17.57
N ARG A 65 -4.90 -0.06 -16.98
CA ARG A 65 -5.53 -0.44 -15.71
C ARG A 65 -4.71 0.03 -14.50
N TYR A 66 -3.42 0.35 -14.68
CA TYR A 66 -2.57 0.83 -13.59
C TYR A 66 -3.00 2.23 -13.15
N LEU A 67 -3.39 2.39 -11.88
CA LEU A 67 -3.80 3.67 -11.31
C LEU A 67 -2.63 4.32 -10.58
N ASP A 68 -1.88 5.15 -11.30
CA ASP A 68 -0.92 6.07 -10.69
C ASP A 68 -1.63 7.26 -10.00
N THR A 69 -0.85 8.09 -9.31
CA THR A 69 -1.37 9.27 -8.59
C THR A 69 -2.05 10.28 -9.51
N ALA A 70 -1.57 10.46 -10.73
CA ALA A 70 -2.14 11.43 -11.67
C ALA A 70 -3.51 10.95 -12.19
N ARG A 71 -3.62 9.66 -12.53
CA ARG A 71 -4.87 9.03 -12.97
C ARG A 71 -5.93 9.05 -11.88
N LEU A 72 -5.57 8.72 -10.64
CA LEU A 72 -6.52 8.81 -9.53
C LEU A 72 -6.93 10.27 -9.25
N ALA A 73 -6.02 11.24 -9.37
CA ALA A 73 -6.34 12.64 -9.14
C ALA A 73 -7.24 13.24 -10.24
N ALA A 74 -7.15 12.74 -11.48
CA ALA A 74 -7.90 13.27 -12.61
C ALA A 74 -9.42 13.25 -12.39
N GLU A 75 -10.12 14.29 -12.85
CA GLU A 75 -11.59 14.40 -12.75
C GLU A 75 -12.33 13.23 -13.40
N ALA A 76 -11.74 12.62 -14.44
CA ALA A 76 -12.32 11.47 -15.12
C ALA A 76 -12.32 10.18 -14.29
N CYS A 77 -11.50 10.10 -13.23
CA CYS A 77 -11.52 8.99 -12.28
C CYS A 77 -12.45 9.34 -11.11
N GLU A 78 -13.50 8.55 -10.90
CA GLU A 78 -14.51 8.85 -9.87
C GLU A 78 -13.96 8.69 -8.45
N GLY A 79 -12.92 7.88 -8.25
CA GLY A 79 -12.37 7.59 -6.93
C GLY A 79 -13.29 6.65 -6.15
N ARG A 80 -13.80 5.62 -6.82
CA ARG A 80 -14.52 4.50 -6.17
C ARG A 80 -13.58 3.78 -5.21
N VAL A 81 -14.13 3.10 -4.21
CA VAL A 81 -13.31 2.45 -3.17
C VAL A 81 -12.32 1.43 -3.76
N GLU A 82 -12.74 0.68 -4.79
CA GLU A 82 -11.88 -0.28 -5.48
C GLU A 82 -10.77 0.39 -6.31
N GLU A 83 -11.02 1.57 -6.89
CA GLU A 83 -9.99 2.36 -7.59
C GLU A 83 -8.96 2.91 -6.58
N VAL A 84 -9.44 3.44 -5.46
CA VAL A 84 -8.61 3.90 -4.35
C VAL A 84 -7.77 2.74 -3.80
N ARG A 85 -8.37 1.55 -3.62
CA ARG A 85 -7.65 0.36 -3.16
C ARG A 85 -6.57 -0.08 -4.15
N GLY A 86 -6.86 0.00 -5.44
CA GLY A 86 -5.89 -0.24 -6.51
C GLY A 86 -4.71 0.73 -6.45
N TRP A 87 -4.97 2.03 -6.33
CA TRP A 87 -3.90 3.02 -6.15
C TRP A 87 -3.04 2.75 -4.90
N LEU A 88 -3.66 2.41 -3.76
CA LEU A 88 -2.93 2.02 -2.55
C LEU A 88 -2.03 0.79 -2.76
N TYR A 89 -2.48 -0.17 -3.57
CA TYR A 89 -1.68 -1.33 -3.94
C TYR A 89 -0.51 -0.92 -4.85
N PHE A 90 -0.80 -0.21 -5.93
CA PHE A 90 0.15 0.13 -6.99
C PHE A 90 1.22 1.13 -6.56
N VAL A 91 0.84 2.13 -5.78
CA VAL A 91 1.71 3.29 -5.47
C VAL A 91 2.29 3.20 -4.07
N LEU A 92 1.53 2.69 -3.09
CA LEU A 92 2.00 2.54 -1.70
C LEU A 92 2.43 1.11 -1.36
N GLY A 93 2.24 0.14 -2.26
CA GLY A 93 2.62 -1.25 -2.02
C GLY A 93 1.78 -1.94 -0.96
N LEU A 94 0.58 -1.42 -0.64
CA LEU A 94 -0.30 -2.04 0.34
C LEU A 94 -0.98 -3.25 -0.29
N SER A 95 -0.36 -4.43 -0.21
CA SER A 95 -0.93 -5.66 -0.78
C SER A 95 -2.07 -6.23 0.09
N ASP A 96 -2.54 -7.41 -0.28
CA ASP A 96 -3.45 -8.27 0.50
C ASP A 96 -2.95 -8.62 1.91
N LEU A 97 -1.65 -8.53 2.16
CA LEU A 97 -1.04 -8.73 3.47
C LEU A 97 -1.31 -7.59 4.45
N PHE A 98 -1.75 -6.43 3.95
CA PHE A 98 -2.11 -5.29 4.80
C PHE A 98 -3.60 -5.30 5.10
N ASP A 99 -3.96 -5.41 6.38
CA ASP A 99 -5.33 -5.28 6.89
C ASP A 99 -5.58 -3.99 7.69
N GLY A 100 -4.51 -3.24 7.97
CA GLY A 100 -4.58 -1.97 8.68
C GLY A 100 -4.81 -2.08 10.19
N GLU A 101 -4.75 -3.26 10.79
CA GLU A 101 -4.78 -3.43 12.25
C GLU A 101 -3.48 -2.98 12.92
N GLY A 102 -2.38 -2.94 12.15
CA GLY A 102 -1.08 -2.49 12.63
C GLY A 102 -0.32 -3.53 13.43
N ALA A 103 -0.57 -4.81 13.16
CA ALA A 103 0.25 -5.91 13.62
C ALA A 103 0.36 -6.95 12.50
N THR A 104 1.48 -7.64 12.42
CA THR A 104 1.64 -8.76 11.48
C THR A 104 0.66 -9.88 11.84
N LYS A 105 0.29 -10.72 10.87
CA LYS A 105 -0.48 -11.95 11.11
C LYS A 105 0.43 -13.16 11.15
N LEU A 106 0.29 -13.97 12.19
CA LEU A 106 0.97 -15.26 12.33
C LEU A 106 0.20 -16.35 11.56
N PRO A 107 0.83 -17.53 11.28
CA PRO A 107 0.17 -18.61 10.54
C PRO A 107 -1.12 -19.14 11.17
N ASP A 108 -1.29 -18.98 12.48
CA ASP A 108 -2.50 -19.34 13.22
C ASP A 108 -3.56 -18.22 13.23
N GLY A 109 -3.32 -17.12 12.51
CA GLY A 109 -4.19 -15.95 12.42
C GLY A 109 -4.07 -14.99 13.61
N SER A 110 -3.24 -15.31 14.61
CA SER A 110 -3.01 -14.42 15.75
C SER A 110 -2.14 -13.21 15.37
N ARG A 111 -2.15 -12.17 16.22
CA ARG A 111 -1.36 -10.95 16.01
C ARG A 111 0.09 -11.16 16.43
N GLY A 112 1.01 -10.81 15.54
CA GLY A 112 2.44 -10.77 15.77
C GLY A 112 2.92 -9.40 16.24
N VAL A 113 3.97 -8.88 15.59
CA VAL A 113 4.62 -7.63 16.00
C VAL A 113 3.90 -6.40 15.43
N PRO A 114 3.94 -5.23 16.10
CA PRO A 114 3.36 -4.01 15.56
C PRO A 114 3.99 -3.61 14.22
N GLU A 115 3.15 -3.17 13.29
CA GLU A 115 3.57 -2.67 11.98
C GLU A 115 3.62 -1.15 11.95
N PHE A 116 4.70 -0.63 11.40
CA PHE A 116 4.95 0.80 11.29
C PHE A 116 5.08 1.21 9.82
N LEU A 117 4.39 2.28 9.44
CA LEU A 117 4.58 2.94 8.15
C LEU A 117 5.49 4.13 8.35
N MET A 118 6.59 4.16 7.61
CA MET A 118 7.54 5.25 7.62
C MET A 118 7.78 5.73 6.19
N ARG A 119 7.78 7.06 6.01
CA ARG A 119 8.22 7.65 4.75
C ARG A 119 9.66 7.22 4.49
N ASN A 120 9.94 6.80 3.26
CA ASN A 120 11.31 6.60 2.84
C ASN A 120 12.05 7.94 2.89
N ARG A 121 13.12 8.01 3.68
CA ARG A 121 13.91 9.20 3.94
C ARG A 121 15.36 8.87 3.67
N ARG A 122 16.14 9.85 3.22
CA ARG A 122 17.58 9.65 3.08
C ARG A 122 18.19 9.43 4.45
N VAL A 123 19.20 8.56 4.55
CA VAL A 123 19.88 8.21 5.82
C VAL A 123 20.36 9.46 6.56
N GLU A 124 20.86 10.47 5.84
CA GLU A 124 21.30 11.75 6.40
C GLU A 124 20.19 12.55 7.11
N GLU A 125 18.92 12.35 6.77
CA GLU A 125 17.78 13.06 7.35
C GLU A 125 17.35 12.52 8.72
N PHE A 126 17.89 11.38 9.14
CA PHE A 126 17.59 10.76 10.42
C PHE A 126 18.35 11.46 11.58
N GLY A 127 19.44 12.17 11.29
CA GLY A 127 20.22 12.91 12.29
C GLY A 127 20.90 12.01 13.32
N ALA A 128 21.34 12.59 14.44
CA ALA A 128 22.13 11.91 15.47
C ALA A 128 21.33 10.97 16.39
N ALA A 129 20.00 10.89 16.22
CA ALA A 129 19.11 10.11 17.09
C ALA A 129 19.02 8.61 16.72
N PHE A 130 19.75 8.18 15.70
CA PHE A 130 19.76 6.81 15.20
C PHE A 130 21.16 6.24 15.34
N ALA A 131 21.24 5.00 15.83
CA ALA A 131 22.48 4.26 15.96
C ALA A 131 22.54 3.20 14.86
N TRP A 132 23.74 3.00 14.32
CA TRP A 132 24.02 1.81 13.54
C TRP A 132 23.97 0.59 14.47
N VAL A 133 23.24 -0.44 14.06
CA VAL A 133 23.25 -1.72 14.76
C VAL A 133 24.18 -2.63 13.98
N ASP A 134 25.33 -2.95 14.57
CA ASP A 134 26.22 -3.97 14.03
C ASP A 134 25.55 -5.33 14.22
N LEU A 135 25.15 -5.95 13.11
CA LEU A 135 24.62 -7.30 13.11
C LEU A 135 25.79 -8.27 12.96
N GLU A 136 26.15 -8.95 14.05
CA GLU A 136 27.09 -10.06 13.99
C GLU A 136 26.42 -11.25 13.29
N VAL A 137 26.77 -11.46 12.01
CA VAL A 137 26.32 -12.63 11.26
C VAL A 137 27.32 -13.76 11.50
N SER A 138 27.00 -14.66 12.42
CA SER A 138 27.77 -15.89 12.60
C SER A 138 27.43 -16.88 11.48
N CYS A 139 28.32 -17.04 10.50
CA CYS A 139 28.23 -18.11 9.50
C CYS A 139 28.56 -19.46 10.16
N GLY A 140 27.54 -20.15 10.66
CA GLY A 140 27.66 -21.54 11.09
C GLY A 140 27.60 -22.48 9.88
N PHE A 141 28.72 -22.69 9.20
CA PHE A 141 28.88 -23.86 8.34
C PHE A 141 29.37 -25.00 9.23
N SER A 142 28.48 -25.93 9.54
CA SER A 142 28.86 -27.25 10.08
C SER A 142 29.29 -28.11 8.90
N GLU A 143 30.53 -28.62 8.93
CA GLU A 143 31.00 -29.68 8.03
C GLU A 143 30.27 -31.01 8.26
#